data_AF-A0A2N3DAG2-F1
#
_entry.id   AF-A0A2N3DAG2-F1
#
_cell.length_a   1.000
_cell.length_b   1.000
_cell.length_c   1.000
_cell.angle_alpha   90.00
_cell.angle_beta   90.00
_cell.angle_gamma   90.00
#
_symmetry.space_group_name_H-M   'P 1'
#
loop_
_entity.id
_entity.type
_entity.pdbx_description
1 polymer ?
#
loop_
_entity_poly.entity_id
_entity_poly.type
_entity_poly.pdbx_seq_one_letter_code
_entity_poly.pdbx_strand_id
1 'polypeptide(L)'
;MGVRWLREIESGNPKARLDDHLRCTYQLGLSTGHILIPLLFAGQRMCFPRQLAGGDLCDLERLCIEVIAERNLSQLTNALTPRWRSPSMAAAAN
;
A
#
# COMPACT_ATOMS: atom_id res chain seq x y z
N MET A 1 -0.40 -16.90 18.77
CA MET A 1 0.44 -16.17 19.73
C MET A 1 0.04 -16.54 21.15
N GLY A 2 0.93 -16.40 22.14
CA GLY A 2 0.56 -16.48 23.56
C GLY A 2 0.14 -15.12 24.12
N VAL A 3 -0.78 -15.10 25.09
CA VAL A 3 -1.31 -13.87 25.73
C VAL A 3 -0.20 -12.98 26.31
N ARG A 4 0.86 -13.59 26.85
CA ARG A 4 2.02 -12.85 27.37
C ARG A 4 2.72 -12.03 26.29
N TRP A 5 2.94 -12.61 25.12
CA TRP A 5 3.59 -11.93 23.99
C TRP A 5 2.73 -10.76 23.49
N LEU A 6 1.41 -10.97 23.38
CA LEU A 6 0.47 -9.91 22.99
C LEU A 6 0.55 -8.70 23.94
N ARG A 7 0.54 -8.96 25.26
CA ARG A 7 0.67 -7.91 26.28
C ARG A 7 2.01 -7.18 26.22
N GLU A 8 3.10 -7.87 25.90
CA GLU A 8 4.41 -7.22 25.73
C GLU A 8 4.35 -6.21 24.57
N ILE A 9 3.71 -6.57 23.46
CA ILE A 9 3.50 -5.66 22.31
C ILE A 9 2.60 -4.48 22.69
N GLU A 10 1.46 -4.73 23.34
CA GLU A 10 0.51 -3.68 23.76
C GLU A 10 1.11 -2.72 24.79
N SER A 11 1.99 -3.20 25.68
CA SER A 11 2.67 -2.39 26.68
C SER A 11 3.77 -1.48 26.12
N GLY A 12 4.06 -1.56 24.83
CA GLY A 12 5.13 -0.78 24.19
C GLY A 12 6.53 -1.28 24.55
N ASN A 13 6.73 -2.61 24.61
CA ASN A 13 8.05 -3.18 24.85
C ASN A 13 9.08 -2.65 23.82
N PRO A 14 10.15 -1.94 24.23
CA PRO A 14 11.10 -1.34 23.29
C PRO A 14 11.91 -2.37 22.49
N LYS A 15 11.87 -3.65 22.87
CA LYS A 15 12.47 -4.76 22.10
C LYS A 15 11.55 -5.31 21.01
N ALA A 16 10.26 -4.95 21.03
CA ALA A 16 9.30 -5.37 20.00
C ALA A 16 9.71 -4.77 18.65
N ARG A 17 9.76 -5.61 17.62
CA ARG A 17 10.07 -5.16 16.26
C ARG A 17 8.81 -4.73 15.54
N LEU A 18 8.97 -3.92 14.49
CA LEU A 18 7.85 -3.57 13.60
C LEU A 18 7.12 -4.82 13.08
N ASP A 19 7.86 -5.86 12.70
CA ASP A 19 7.30 -7.13 12.23
C ASP A 19 6.41 -7.81 13.29
N ASP A 20 6.74 -7.67 14.57
CA ASP A 20 5.93 -8.19 15.66
C ASP A 20 4.59 -7.46 15.75
N HIS A 21 4.61 -6.13 15.62
CA HIS A 21 3.37 -5.33 15.56
C HIS A 21 2.52 -5.69 14.35
N LEU A 22 3.11 -5.80 13.15
CA LEU A 22 2.37 -6.18 11.94
C LEU A 22 1.74 -7.57 12.07
N ARG A 23 2.50 -8.55 12.58
CA ARG A 23 1.99 -9.91 12.79
C ARG A 23 0.86 -9.91 13.82
N CYS A 24 1.01 -9.15 14.90
CA CYS A 24 -0.01 -9.00 15.93
C CYS A 24 -1.32 -8.45 15.33
N THR A 25 -1.25 -7.31 14.64
CA THR A 25 -2.39 -6.66 13.98
C THR A 25 -3.09 -7.61 13.01
N TYR A 26 -2.32 -8.34 12.19
CA TYR A 26 -2.84 -9.36 11.28
C TYR A 26 -3.59 -10.49 12.01
N GLN A 27 -3.02 -11.05 13.10
CA GLN A 27 -3.65 -12.13 13.86
C GLN A 27 -4.91 -11.69 14.62
N LEU A 28 -5.00 -10.41 14.97
CA LEU A 28 -6.18 -9.81 15.60
C LEU A 28 -7.29 -9.46 14.59
N GLY A 29 -7.06 -9.66 13.29
CA GLY A 29 -8.01 -9.26 12.25
C GLY A 29 -8.18 -7.75 12.13
N LEU A 30 -7.20 -6.98 12.62
CA LEU A 30 -7.17 -5.53 12.49
C LEU A 30 -6.46 -5.17 11.19
N SER A 31 -6.87 -4.06 10.57
CA SER A 31 -6.18 -3.52 9.40
C SER A 31 -4.74 -3.11 9.76
N THR A 32 -3.77 -3.69 9.05
CA THR A 32 -2.33 -3.32 9.16
C THR A 32 -2.06 -1.88 8.73
N GLY A 33 -2.98 -1.29 7.97
CA GLY A 33 -3.01 0.11 7.56
C GLY A 33 -2.93 1.09 8.74
N HIS A 34 -3.40 0.71 9.93
CA HIS A 34 -3.26 1.54 11.14
C HIS A 34 -1.80 1.79 11.53
N ILE A 35 -0.89 0.92 11.11
CA ILE A 35 0.57 1.10 11.29
C ILE A 35 1.19 1.65 10.01
N LEU A 36 0.88 1.04 8.87
CA LEU A 36 1.58 1.31 7.61
C LEU A 36 1.20 2.66 6.98
N ILE A 37 -0.06 3.09 7.06
CA ILE A 37 -0.51 4.34 6.43
C ILE A 37 0.12 5.56 7.13
N PRO A 38 0.12 5.69 8.47
CA PRO A 38 0.86 6.75 9.14
C PRO A 38 2.35 6.80 8.77
N LEU A 39 2.99 5.62 8.64
CA LEU A 39 4.38 5.52 8.20
C LEU A 39 4.57 6.00 6.75
N LEU A 40 3.64 5.69 5.85
CA LEU A 40 3.65 6.20 4.47
C LEU A 40 3.56 7.73 4.43
N PHE A 41 2.66 8.32 5.21
CA PHE A 41 2.55 9.79 5.34
C PHE A 41 3.84 10.40 5.88
N ALA A 42 4.39 9.84 6.96
CA ALA A 42 5.64 10.30 7.54
C ALA A 42 6.82 10.21 6.54
N GLY A 43 6.90 9.13 5.76
CA GLY A 43 7.90 8.94 4.72
C GLY A 43 7.81 10.00 3.60
N GLN A 44 6.61 10.52 3.34
CA GLN A 44 6.37 11.62 2.40
C GLN A 44 6.41 13.02 3.04
N ARG A 45 6.82 13.12 4.32
CA ARG A 45 6.81 14.36 5.11
C ARG A 45 5.43 15.02 5.17
N MET A 46 4.37 14.22 5.17
CA MET A 46 2.99 14.66 5.30
C MET A 46 2.47 14.37 6.70
N CYS A 47 1.54 15.21 7.18
CA CYS A 47 0.84 14.96 8.44
C CYS A 47 -0.23 13.89 8.25
N PHE A 48 -0.22 12.85 9.08
CA PHE A 48 -1.29 11.86 9.09
C PHE A 48 -2.58 12.46 9.71
N PRO A 49 -3.71 12.45 8.99
CA PRO A 49 -4.98 12.96 9.51
C PRO A 49 -5.48 12.13 10.70
N ARG A 50 -5.69 12.77 11.86
CA ARG A 50 -6.15 12.09 13.08
C ARG A 50 -7.51 11.41 12.92
N GLN A 51 -8.35 11.92 12.03
CA GLN A 51 -9.66 11.36 11.70
C GLN A 51 -9.54 9.94 11.12
N LEU A 52 -8.46 9.66 10.39
CA LEU A 52 -8.18 8.33 9.86
C LEU A 52 -7.64 7.37 10.94
N ALA A 53 -7.15 7.88 12.08
CA ALA A 53 -6.59 7.04 13.14
C ALA A 53 -7.65 6.21 13.89
N GLY A 54 -8.90 6.67 13.90
CA GLY A 54 -10.01 6.01 14.61
C GLY A 54 -11.05 5.37 13.70
N GLY A 55 -10.88 5.45 12.38
CA GLY A 55 -11.79 4.85 11.41
C GLY A 55 -11.38 3.44 11.02
N ASP A 56 -12.32 2.65 10.48
CA ASP A 56 -11.96 1.38 9.83
C ASP A 56 -11.20 1.67 8.53
N LEU A 57 -9.98 1.14 8.44
CA LEU A 57 -9.09 1.35 7.29
C LEU A 57 -9.20 0.25 6.24
N CYS A 58 -10.03 -0.78 6.42
CA CYS A 58 -10.16 -1.89 5.47
C CYS A 58 -10.57 -1.41 4.06
N ASP A 59 -11.54 -0.49 3.96
CA ASP A 59 -11.96 0.07 2.67
C ASP A 59 -10.82 0.87 2.01
N LEU A 60 -10.05 1.61 2.81
CA LEU A 60 -8.90 2.37 2.33
C LEU A 60 -7.77 1.44 1.86
N GLU A 61 -7.50 0.35 2.57
CA GLU A 61 -6.55 -0.67 2.15
C GLU A 61 -6.94 -1.26 0.80
N ARG A 62 -8.22 -1.55 0.58
CA ARG A 62 -8.71 -2.07 -0.70
C ARG A 62 -8.51 -1.08 -1.84
N LEU A 63 -8.85 0.19 -1.62
CA LEU A 63 -8.59 1.28 -2.58
C LEU A 63 -7.10 1.41 -2.89
N CYS A 64 -6.23 1.32 -1.88
CA CYS A 64 -4.78 1.34 -2.09
C CYS A 64 -4.32 0.18 -2.97
N ILE A 65 -4.82 -1.05 -2.73
CA ILE A 65 -4.48 -2.22 -3.55
C ILE A 65 -4.91 -2.01 -5.01
N GLU A 66 -6.13 -1.53 -5.23
CA GLU A 66 -6.65 -1.24 -6.57
C GLU A 66 -5.76 -0.23 -7.31
N VAL A 67 -5.45 0.91 -6.68
CA VAL A 67 -4.58 1.95 -7.28
C VAL A 67 -3.19 1.42 -7.59
N ILE A 68 -2.60 0.63 -6.68
CA ILE A 68 -1.27 0.02 -6.91
C ILE A 68 -1.35 -0.96 -8.08
N ALA A 69 -2.38 -1.80 -8.14
CA ALA A 69 -2.56 -2.77 -9.21
C ALA A 69 -2.74 -2.08 -10.58
N GLU A 70 -3.63 -1.08 -10.67
CA GLU A 70 -3.87 -0.30 -11.89
C GLU A 70 -2.61 0.40 -12.40
N ARG A 71 -1.83 1.01 -11.49
CA ARG A 71 -0.55 1.65 -11.83
C ARG A 71 0.44 0.64 -12.42
N ASN A 72 0.59 -0.52 -11.80
CA ASN A 72 1.50 -1.56 -12.26
C ASN A 72 1.05 -2.15 -13.60
N LEU A 73 -0.24 -2.42 -13.77
CA LEU A 73 -0.81 -2.90 -15.03
C LEU A 73 -0.57 -1.89 -16.15
N SER A 74 -0.85 -0.61 -15.92
CA SER A 74 -0.61 0.44 -16.92
C SER A 74 0.85 0.52 -17.35
N GLN A 75 1.79 0.40 -16.40
CA GLN A 75 3.22 0.39 -16.69
C GLN A 75 3.63 -0.85 -17.51
N LEU A 76 3.12 -2.02 -17.15
CA LEU A 76 3.37 -3.26 -17.89
C LEU A 76 2.79 -3.20 -19.30
N THR A 77 1.55 -2.74 -19.46
CA THR A 77 0.92 -2.55 -20.77
C THR A 77 1.74 -1.59 -21.64
N ASN A 78 2.18 -0.46 -21.10
CA ASN A 78 3.01 0.49 -21.85
C ASN A 78 4.37 -0.11 -22.24
N ALA A 79 5.00 -0.88 -21.36
CA ALA A 79 6.28 -1.53 -21.64
C ALA A 79 6.16 -2.64 -22.70
N LEU A 80 5.03 -3.35 -22.71
CA LEU A 80 4.80 -4.51 -23.56
C LEU A 80 4.03 -4.18 -24.85
N THR A 81 3.48 -2.97 -25.01
CA THR A 81 2.79 -2.56 -26.24
C THR A 81 3.83 -2.12 -27.28
N PRO A 82 4.12 -2.94 -28.31
CA PRO A 82 5.05 -2.58 -29.36
C PRO A 82 4.54 -1.35 -30.12
N ARG A 83 5.37 -0.31 -30.21
CA ARG A 83 5.12 0.86 -31.06
C ARG A 83 5.49 0.51 -32.50
N TRP A 84 4.68 -0.33 -33.14
CA TRP A 84 4.79 -0.51 -34.59
C TRP A 84 4.59 0.87 -35.23
N ARG A 85 5.62 1.41 -35.90
CA ARG A 85 5.41 2.58 -36.76
C ARG A 85 4.47 2.11 -37.87
N SER A 86 3.22 2.56 -37.87
CA SER A 86 2.39 2.50 -39.07
C SER A 86 3.20 3.19 -40.18
N PRO A 87 3.48 2.52 -41.31
CA PRO A 87 4.04 3.23 -42.45
C PRO A 87 3.05 4.33 -42.78
N SER A 88 3.46 5.60 -42.64
CA SER A 88 2.62 6.70 -43.10
C SER A 88 2.31 6.42 -44.56
N MET A 89 1.03 6.49 -44.94
CA MET A 89 0.56 6.53 -46.32
C MET A 89 1.04 7.82 -47.03
N ALA A 90 2.33 8.12 -46.98
CA ALA A 90 3.00 9.19 -47.70
C ALA A 90 3.50 8.68 -49.07
N ALA A 91 2.66 7.88 -49.73
CA ALA A 91 2.86 7.38 -51.08
C ALA A 91 1.55 7.45 -51.88
N ALA A 92 0.83 8.57 -51.75
CA ALA A 92 -0.36 8.87 -52.56
C ALA A 92 -0.46 10.37 -52.82
N ALA A 93 0.55 10.93 -53.49
CA ALA A 93 0.45 12.20 -54.20
C ALA A 93 1.54 12.21 -55.28
N ASN A 94 1.23 11.58 -56.42
CA ASN A 94 1.83 11.90 -57.70
C ASN A 94 1.16 13.16 -58.25
#